data_AF-A0A5S6QZM5-F1
#
_entry.id   AF-A0A5S6QZM5-F1
#
_cell.length_a   1.000
_cell.length_b   1.000
_cell.length_c   1.000
_cell.angle_alpha   90.00
_cell.angle_beta   90.00
_cell.angle_gamma   90.00
#
_symmetry.space_group_name_H-M   'P 1'
#
loop_
_entity.id
_entity.type
_entity.pdbx_description
1 polymer ?
#
loop_
_entity_poly.entity_id
_entity_poly.type
_entity_poly.pdbx_seq_one_letter_code
_entity_poly.pdbx_strand_id
1 'polypeptide(L)'
;MSGPLIAAKWQTELVTTLYNKEPNRKDLPPCPIEQLPYFHGCLSREEVENRLDKPNDFFIFLDKTNSLKPTVLVKAENGENCQLLIQRNGTGAYWIVENDVIAEYRSIELLIRNYVSSNKMIESEQKLSLRLLNPVYAPGIIDCIRLEQSETPSYQYSQLDEEKLTDVLRKDGDFLLQVDPAMNGRLLLRVLWNNNAHAIPVLLNSSSQWYSLPHGSVDEPAEHVDCLDELVKSHVRCQIPLNGTLLRTSVARKERRQQEIDQNSINDDVESALQTEEMWQAVKTSGKGRRSLMNHHAPRPLHCLPYFHGSLFPEDVENLLNFNGQFLLYCDRTNGALMVVAYKRFFWMETRLHRKIKSSPRDGYFYIKNADKKLKYTAVEDLILYYATYRVPLEGNSQRMESKSNESVILEKPVVNLQLARHVLVEPASCPHDLTYYYPSLDEQAASKLVRQEGDYLLRTRSNGQLLVTVKWKGQVRNLDIPERNDLGMYALPRSDARYPPEEVASLDQYVKSMVLYQIPWETVWDTTSSTTKETWREGVLIVKNRFLAC
;
A
#
# COMPACT_ATOMS: atom_id res chain seq x y z
N MET A 1 -5.68 3.47 27.60
CA MET A 1 -4.58 4.38 27.21
C MET A 1 -3.98 3.83 25.93
N SER A 2 -4.41 4.40 24.83
CA SER A 2 -4.34 3.88 23.45
C SER A 2 -3.39 4.77 22.65
N GLY A 3 -2.18 4.25 22.36
CA GLY A 3 -1.20 4.94 21.52
C GLY A 3 -1.52 4.78 20.02
N PRO A 4 -1.18 5.78 19.19
CA PRO A 4 -1.45 5.76 17.76
C PRO A 4 -0.43 4.85 17.07
N LEU A 5 -0.89 3.71 16.56
CA LEU A 5 -0.09 2.77 15.76
C LEU A 5 -0.96 2.16 14.67
N ILE A 6 -1.70 3.00 13.95
CA ILE A 6 -2.47 2.59 12.78
C ILE A 6 -2.43 3.78 11.84
N ALA A 7 -1.58 3.71 10.82
CA ALA A 7 -1.64 4.45 9.55
C ALA A 7 -0.47 3.98 8.66
N ALA A 8 -0.80 3.41 7.49
CA ALA A 8 0.06 3.01 6.36
C ALA A 8 0.41 1.53 6.45
N LYS A 9 -0.47 0.67 5.93
CA LYS A 9 -0.52 -0.75 6.28
C LYS A 9 -0.87 -1.73 5.15
N TRP A 10 -0.94 -1.34 3.88
CA TRP A 10 -1.05 -2.38 2.85
C TRP A 10 0.32 -3.02 2.57
N GLN A 11 1.35 -2.18 2.40
CA GLN A 11 2.78 -2.56 2.43
C GLN A 11 3.32 -2.85 3.84
N THR A 12 2.49 -2.81 4.88
CA THR A 12 2.92 -2.87 6.29
C THR A 12 1.95 -3.66 7.17
N GLU A 13 1.04 -4.46 6.59
CA GLU A 13 0.36 -5.55 7.30
C GLU A 13 0.59 -6.87 6.62
N LEU A 14 0.58 -6.95 5.29
CA LEU A 14 1.08 -8.17 4.64
C LEU A 14 2.56 -8.32 5.00
N VAL A 15 3.39 -7.35 4.61
CA VAL A 15 4.84 -7.30 4.90
C VAL A 15 5.12 -7.31 6.41
N THR A 16 4.43 -6.51 7.23
CA THR A 16 4.62 -6.55 8.71
C THR A 16 4.12 -7.84 9.34
N THR A 17 3.07 -8.49 8.84
CA THR A 17 2.67 -9.81 9.36
C THR A 17 3.63 -10.90 8.89
N LEU A 18 4.20 -10.76 7.68
CA LEU A 18 5.31 -11.61 7.22
C LEU A 18 6.53 -11.40 8.13
N TYR A 19 6.89 -10.16 8.48
CA TYR A 19 7.96 -9.82 9.42
C TYR A 19 7.70 -10.28 10.87
N ASN A 20 6.49 -10.06 11.40
CA ASN A 20 6.13 -10.42 12.77
C ASN A 20 6.12 -11.94 13.00
N LYS A 21 5.96 -12.74 11.94
CA LYS A 21 6.04 -14.20 12.03
C LYS A 21 7.49 -14.68 11.99
N GLU A 22 8.34 -14.06 11.17
CA GLU A 22 9.76 -14.42 11.01
C GLU A 22 10.60 -13.18 10.66
N PRO A 23 11.19 -12.51 11.65
CA PRO A 23 11.91 -11.24 11.46
C PRO A 23 13.15 -11.34 10.55
N ASN A 24 13.64 -12.56 10.31
CA ASN A 24 14.84 -12.87 9.53
C ASN A 24 14.53 -13.45 8.14
N ARG A 25 13.30 -13.24 7.65
CA ARG A 25 12.91 -13.69 6.30
C ARG A 25 13.79 -13.09 5.21
N LYS A 26 14.46 -13.97 4.49
CA LYS A 26 15.32 -13.65 3.34
C LYS A 26 14.56 -13.62 2.01
N ASP A 27 13.32 -14.06 2.02
CA ASP A 27 12.44 -14.19 0.85
C ASP A 27 11.60 -12.93 0.60
N LEU A 28 11.83 -11.83 1.32
CA LEU A 28 11.25 -10.53 1.01
C LEU A 28 12.23 -9.71 0.17
N PRO A 29 11.81 -9.18 -1.00
CA PRO A 29 12.67 -8.33 -1.79
C PRO A 29 12.98 -7.03 -1.02
N PRO A 30 14.12 -6.38 -1.27
CA PRO A 30 14.46 -5.13 -0.61
C PRO A 30 13.61 -3.95 -1.12
N CYS A 31 13.25 -3.05 -0.20
CA CYS A 31 12.57 -1.81 -0.51
C CYS A 31 13.58 -0.70 -0.79
N PRO A 32 13.53 -0.01 -1.94
CA PRO A 32 14.32 1.19 -2.12
C PRO A 32 14.01 2.23 -1.04
N ILE A 33 15.02 2.98 -0.60
CA ILE A 33 14.93 3.98 0.46
C ILE A 33 13.80 4.98 0.23
N GLU A 34 13.59 5.41 -1.02
CA GLU A 34 12.55 6.37 -1.37
C GLU A 34 11.13 5.83 -1.20
N GLN A 35 10.96 4.52 -1.14
CA GLN A 35 9.69 3.83 -0.93
C GLN A 35 9.50 3.43 0.55
N LEU A 36 10.47 3.71 1.43
CA LEU A 36 10.36 3.39 2.85
C LEU A 36 9.35 4.31 3.55
N PRO A 37 8.41 3.76 4.35
CA PRO A 37 7.41 4.57 5.04
C PRO A 37 7.99 5.50 6.10
N TYR A 38 9.17 5.18 6.63
CA TYR A 38 9.94 5.95 7.60
C TYR A 38 11.12 6.71 6.97
N PHE A 39 11.11 6.89 5.64
CA PHE A 39 12.04 7.81 4.98
C PHE A 39 11.38 9.19 4.81
N HIS A 40 11.98 10.22 5.42
CA HIS A 40 11.43 11.57 5.48
C HIS A 40 11.95 12.50 4.38
N GLY A 41 12.63 11.95 3.37
CA GLY A 41 13.21 12.74 2.28
C GLY A 41 14.48 13.48 2.70
N CYS A 42 14.73 14.63 2.08
CA CYS A 42 15.89 15.46 2.39
C CYS A 42 15.52 16.50 3.46
N LEU A 43 16.17 16.47 4.62
CA LEU A 43 15.88 17.36 5.75
C LEU A 43 17.15 18.01 6.30
N SER A 44 17.03 19.21 6.85
CA SER A 44 18.05 19.87 7.67
C SER A 44 17.94 19.42 9.14
N ARG A 45 18.96 19.75 9.93
CA ARG A 45 18.98 19.47 11.38
C ARG A 45 17.78 20.10 12.11
N GLU A 46 17.43 21.34 11.79
CA GLU A 46 16.29 22.05 12.40
C GLU A 46 14.95 21.38 12.05
N GLU A 47 14.82 20.85 10.83
CA GLU A 47 13.58 20.19 10.36
C GLU A 47 13.31 18.84 11.07
N VAL A 48 14.33 18.25 11.71
CA VAL A 48 14.25 16.91 12.32
C VAL A 48 14.14 16.91 13.85
N GLU A 49 14.55 17.97 14.53
CA GLU A 49 14.73 18.00 16.00
C GLU A 49 13.47 17.66 16.82
N ASN A 50 12.27 17.95 16.30
CA ASN A 50 11.01 17.75 17.01
C ASN A 50 10.13 16.64 16.41
N ARG A 51 10.71 15.74 15.62
CA ARG A 51 9.94 14.68 14.93
C ARG A 51 9.84 13.36 15.70
N LEU A 52 10.61 13.19 16.78
CA LEU A 52 10.63 11.96 17.59
C LEU A 52 10.01 12.21 18.97
N ASP A 53 9.01 11.41 19.33
CA ASP A 53 8.26 11.59 20.57
C ASP A 53 8.79 10.71 21.69
N LYS A 54 8.97 9.41 21.43
CA LYS A 54 9.25 8.38 22.44
C LYS A 54 10.65 7.78 22.28
N PRO A 55 11.22 7.21 23.35
CA PRO A 55 12.45 6.42 23.26
C PRO A 55 12.36 5.32 22.20
N ASN A 56 13.47 5.13 21.48
CA ASN A 56 13.64 4.19 20.37
C ASN A 56 12.76 4.47 19.14
N ASP A 57 12.09 5.63 19.11
CA ASP A 57 11.54 6.18 17.88
C ASP A 57 12.67 6.52 16.91
N PHE A 58 12.50 6.18 15.64
CA PHE A 58 13.49 6.48 14.62
C PHE A 58 12.89 6.75 13.24
N PHE A 59 13.61 7.50 12.41
CA PHE A 59 13.33 7.59 10.97
C PHE A 59 14.62 7.84 10.18
N ILE A 60 14.55 7.73 8.86
CA ILE A 60 15.68 7.92 7.94
C ILE A 60 15.45 9.20 7.13
N PHE A 61 16.51 9.95 6.88
CA PHE A 61 16.46 11.12 5.99
C PHE A 61 17.81 11.28 5.29
N LEU A 62 17.84 12.08 4.22
CA LEU A 62 19.08 12.57 3.62
C LEU A 62 19.42 13.91 4.25
N ASP A 63 20.56 14.00 4.90
CA ASP A 63 20.96 15.18 5.66
C ASP A 63 21.46 16.29 4.73
N LYS A 64 20.66 17.35 4.58
CA LYS A 64 21.01 18.54 3.78
C LYS A 64 22.29 19.21 4.26
N THR A 65 22.60 19.09 5.56
CA THR A 65 23.80 19.70 6.16
C THR A 65 25.05 18.83 6.01
N ASN A 66 24.88 17.55 5.64
CA ASN A 66 25.96 16.58 5.46
C ASN A 66 25.93 15.97 4.05
N SER A 67 25.90 16.83 3.03
CA SER A 67 26.00 16.43 1.61
C SER A 67 24.98 15.35 1.18
N LEU A 68 23.76 15.39 1.74
CA LEU A 68 22.69 14.43 1.47
C LEU A 68 23.05 12.98 1.81
N LYS A 69 23.95 12.76 2.76
CA LYS A 69 24.23 11.40 3.24
C LYS A 69 22.99 10.83 3.95
N PRO A 70 22.68 9.53 3.77
CA PRO A 70 21.60 8.88 4.49
C PRO A 70 21.94 8.79 5.98
N THR A 71 20.99 9.21 6.81
CA THR A 71 21.16 9.33 8.26
C THR A 71 19.91 8.80 8.96
N VAL A 72 20.11 8.06 10.05
CA VAL A 72 19.04 7.65 10.96
C VAL A 72 19.00 8.65 12.11
N LEU A 73 17.85 9.29 12.35
CA LEU A 73 17.60 9.96 13.62
C LEU A 73 16.91 8.96 14.55
N VAL A 74 17.41 8.80 15.78
CA VAL A 74 16.82 7.94 16.80
C VAL A 74 16.80 8.65 18.15
N LYS A 75 15.72 8.46 18.91
CA LYS A 75 15.58 9.03 20.26
C LYS A 75 16.10 8.02 21.28
N ALA A 76 17.15 8.40 22.00
CA ALA A 76 17.74 7.59 23.05
C ALA A 76 16.79 7.44 24.26
N GLU A 77 17.09 6.51 25.16
CA GLU A 77 16.29 6.28 26.38
C GLU A 77 16.29 7.48 27.34
N ASN A 78 17.35 8.29 27.32
CA ASN A 78 17.44 9.53 28.09
C ASN A 78 16.64 10.70 27.47
N GLY A 79 16.00 10.48 26.31
CA GLY A 79 15.20 11.47 25.60
C GLY A 79 15.97 12.33 24.58
N GLU A 80 17.30 12.16 24.46
CA GLU A 80 18.11 12.89 23.49
C GLU A 80 18.00 12.30 22.08
N ASN A 81 18.01 13.15 21.06
CA ASN A 81 18.03 12.70 19.67
C ASN A 81 19.47 12.48 19.20
N CYS A 82 19.75 11.29 18.71
CA CYS A 82 21.04 10.88 18.17
C CYS A 82 20.94 10.69 16.66
N GLN A 83 21.98 11.12 15.94
CA GLN A 83 22.12 10.88 14.51
C GLN A 83 23.14 9.78 14.26
N LEU A 84 22.76 8.77 13.48
CA LEU A 84 23.62 7.69 13.04
C LEU A 84 23.79 7.78 11.53
N LEU A 85 25.03 8.01 11.09
CA LEU A 85 25.36 8.10 9.68
C LEU A 85 25.34 6.69 9.06
N ILE A 86 24.61 6.52 7.96
CA ILE A 86 24.70 5.31 7.14
C ILE A 86 25.79 5.54 6.10
N GLN A 87 26.86 4.76 6.20
CA GLN A 87 28.00 4.83 5.29
C GLN A 87 27.84 3.79 4.17
N ARG A 88 28.50 4.05 3.04
CA ARG A 88 28.61 3.12 1.91
C ARG A 88 30.07 2.99 1.52
N ASN A 89 30.59 1.77 1.47
CA ASN A 89 31.98 1.53 1.10
C ASN A 89 32.15 1.45 -0.45
N GLY A 90 33.39 1.29 -0.91
CA GLY A 90 33.71 1.19 -2.34
C GLY A 90 33.17 -0.09 -3.02
N THR A 91 32.85 -1.14 -2.26
CA THR A 91 32.22 -2.33 -2.82
C THR A 91 30.72 -2.15 -2.98
N GLY A 92 30.11 -1.13 -2.38
CA GLY A 92 28.68 -0.83 -2.41
C GLY A 92 27.89 -1.34 -1.20
N ALA A 93 28.54 -1.79 -0.14
CA ALA A 93 27.88 -2.23 1.09
C ALA A 93 27.58 -1.06 2.03
N TYR A 94 26.37 -1.05 2.58
CA TYR A 94 25.87 -0.11 3.58
C TYR A 94 26.14 -0.57 5.00
N TRP A 95 26.52 0.36 5.88
CA TRP A 95 26.81 0.07 7.28
C TRP A 95 26.57 1.27 8.21
N ILE A 96 26.23 0.99 9.47
CA ILE A 96 26.21 1.99 10.55
C ILE A 96 27.38 1.74 11.50
N VAL A 97 27.68 0.47 11.80
CA VAL A 97 28.87 0.07 12.56
C VAL A 97 29.77 -0.84 11.71
N GLU A 98 31.08 -0.86 11.98
CA GLU A 98 32.06 -1.58 11.14
C GLU A 98 31.72 -3.06 10.92
N ASN A 99 31.14 -3.72 11.92
CA ASN A 99 30.73 -5.13 11.82
C ASN A 99 29.64 -5.37 10.76
N ASP A 100 28.86 -4.36 10.36
CA ASP A 100 27.85 -4.52 9.32
C ASP A 100 28.47 -4.72 7.94
N VAL A 101 29.73 -4.29 7.73
CA VAL A 101 30.44 -4.43 6.45
C VAL A 101 30.55 -5.91 6.04
N ILE A 102 30.70 -6.80 7.02
CA ILE A 102 30.81 -8.26 6.82
C ILE A 102 29.51 -8.84 6.25
N ALA A 103 28.36 -8.26 6.61
CA ALA A 103 27.05 -8.72 6.14
C ALA A 103 26.68 -8.20 4.73
N GLU A 104 27.48 -7.27 4.19
CA GLU A 104 27.37 -6.74 2.83
C GLU A 104 25.95 -6.26 2.43
N TYR A 105 25.27 -5.51 3.30
CA TYR A 105 23.94 -4.99 2.98
C TYR A 105 23.98 -4.08 1.74
N ARG A 106 23.23 -4.43 0.70
CA ARG A 106 23.16 -3.67 -0.58
C ARG A 106 21.96 -2.74 -0.69
N SER A 107 21.11 -2.77 0.32
CA SER A 107 19.98 -1.86 0.50
C SER A 107 19.97 -1.38 1.94
N ILE A 108 19.60 -0.11 2.11
CA ILE A 108 19.45 0.53 3.41
C ILE A 108 18.32 -0.14 4.18
N GLU A 109 17.25 -0.57 3.49
CA GLU A 109 16.16 -1.28 4.14
C GLU A 109 16.61 -2.59 4.78
N LEU A 110 17.46 -3.38 4.11
CA LEU A 110 17.96 -4.65 4.67
C LEU A 110 18.85 -4.43 5.91
N LEU A 111 19.69 -3.40 5.88
CA LEU A 111 20.50 -2.98 7.01
C LEU A 111 19.61 -2.63 8.21
N ILE A 112 18.64 -1.76 8.00
CA ILE A 112 17.73 -1.27 9.06
C ILE A 112 16.82 -2.39 9.55
N ARG A 113 16.32 -3.23 8.64
CA ARG A 113 15.53 -4.42 8.95
C ARG A 113 16.30 -5.33 9.91
N ASN A 114 17.58 -5.57 9.66
CA ASN A 114 18.41 -6.37 10.56
C ASN A 114 18.51 -5.76 11.96
N TYR A 115 18.68 -4.44 12.07
CA TYR A 115 18.71 -3.76 13.38
C TYR A 115 17.39 -3.90 14.15
N VAL A 116 16.27 -3.71 13.47
CA VAL A 116 14.92 -3.86 14.06
C VAL A 116 14.65 -5.31 14.44
N SER A 117 14.94 -6.26 13.56
CA SER A 117 14.61 -7.69 13.74
C SER A 117 15.45 -8.36 14.83
N SER A 118 16.74 -8.04 14.89
CA SER A 118 17.66 -8.58 15.89
C SER A 118 17.66 -7.78 17.19
N ASN A 119 16.91 -6.66 17.24
CA ASN A 119 16.91 -5.72 18.36
C ASN A 119 18.34 -5.33 18.78
N LYS A 120 19.20 -5.10 17.77
CA LYS A 120 20.63 -4.86 17.93
C LYS A 120 20.85 -3.49 18.56
N MET A 121 21.64 -3.47 19.62
CA MET A 121 22.05 -2.24 20.30
C MET A 121 23.13 -1.52 19.49
N ILE A 122 23.02 -0.20 19.37
CA ILE A 122 24.02 0.67 18.75
C ILE A 122 24.54 1.60 19.83
N GLU A 123 25.86 1.70 19.96
CA GLU A 123 26.49 2.74 20.77
C GLU A 123 26.76 3.95 19.87
N SER A 124 26.22 5.11 20.24
CA SER A 124 26.52 6.36 19.54
C SER A 124 27.90 6.88 19.90
N GLU A 125 28.40 7.87 19.15
CA GLU A 125 29.61 8.62 19.50
C GLU A 125 29.54 9.26 20.89
N GLN A 126 28.32 9.55 21.37
CA GLN A 126 28.05 10.10 22.70
C GLN A 126 27.93 9.02 23.80
N LYS A 127 28.26 7.76 23.47
CA LYS A 127 28.12 6.59 24.36
C LYS A 127 26.70 6.32 24.85
N LEU A 128 25.71 6.79 24.09
CA LEU A 128 24.31 6.47 24.33
C LEU A 128 23.96 5.15 23.66
N SER A 129 23.26 4.30 24.40
CA SER A 129 22.71 3.04 23.90
C SER A 129 21.41 3.30 23.14
N LEU A 130 21.39 2.91 21.87
CA LEU A 130 20.29 3.15 20.95
C LEU A 130 19.75 1.83 20.42
N ARG A 131 18.43 1.79 20.17
CA ARG A 131 17.76 0.68 19.48
C ARG A 131 16.78 1.27 18.46
N LEU A 132 16.69 0.64 17.29
CA LEU A 132 15.70 0.98 16.28
C LEU A 132 14.47 0.12 16.52
N LEU A 133 13.47 0.65 17.25
CA LEU A 133 12.27 -0.13 17.61
C LEU A 133 11.01 0.41 16.94
N ASN A 134 10.80 1.72 17.00
CA ASN A 134 9.55 2.34 16.59
C ASN A 134 9.79 3.23 15.37
N PRO A 135 9.60 2.74 14.14
CA PRO A 135 9.73 3.59 12.96
C PRO A 135 8.65 4.69 13.00
N VAL A 136 9.07 5.95 12.90
CA VAL A 136 8.21 7.11 12.71
C VAL A 136 8.00 7.30 11.22
N TYR A 137 6.74 7.32 10.79
CA TYR A 137 6.42 7.41 9.37
C TYR A 137 6.38 8.85 8.90
N ALA A 138 6.76 9.05 7.64
CA ALA A 138 6.72 10.35 7.00
C ALA A 138 5.27 10.88 7.00
N PRO A 139 5.02 12.13 7.44
CA PRO A 139 3.68 12.69 7.46
C PRO A 139 2.96 12.59 6.12
N GLY A 140 3.67 12.87 5.02
CA GLY A 140 3.12 12.72 3.67
C GLY A 140 2.57 11.33 3.38
N ILE A 141 3.16 10.25 3.89
CA ILE A 141 2.65 8.89 3.70
C ILE A 141 1.43 8.62 4.58
N ILE A 142 1.43 9.13 5.82
CA ILE A 142 0.31 8.99 6.77
C ILE A 142 -0.93 9.75 6.27
N ASP A 143 -0.74 10.96 5.78
CA ASP A 143 -1.83 11.85 5.36
C ASP A 143 -2.55 11.33 4.10
N CYS A 144 -1.81 10.60 3.25
CA CYS A 144 -2.34 10.01 2.01
C CYS A 144 -3.34 8.86 2.20
N ILE A 145 -3.54 8.42 3.43
CA ILE A 145 -4.39 7.28 3.77
C ILE A 145 -5.28 7.56 4.98
N ARG A 146 -4.97 8.61 5.73
CA ARG A 146 -5.77 9.06 6.86
C ARG A 146 -6.87 9.96 6.33
N LEU A 147 -8.11 9.56 6.51
CA LEU A 147 -9.29 10.34 6.19
C LEU A 147 -9.22 11.71 6.84
N GLU A 148 -9.49 12.73 6.05
CA GLU A 148 -9.57 14.10 6.54
C GLU A 148 -10.95 14.35 7.15
N GLN A 149 -10.97 15.03 8.30
CA GLN A 149 -12.23 15.38 8.98
C GLN A 149 -12.88 16.64 8.42
N SER A 150 -12.17 17.36 7.53
CA SER A 150 -12.63 18.58 6.87
C SER A 150 -13.66 18.27 5.80
N GLU A 151 -14.61 19.20 5.59
CA GLU A 151 -15.55 19.16 4.47
C GLU A 151 -14.83 19.28 3.12
N THR A 152 -13.69 19.97 3.11
CA THR A 152 -12.80 20.10 1.94
C THR A 152 -11.46 19.46 2.24
N PRO A 153 -11.05 18.41 1.49
CA PRO A 153 -9.73 17.82 1.66
C PRO A 153 -8.63 18.85 1.41
N SER A 154 -7.54 18.76 2.17
CA SER A 154 -6.36 19.63 2.11
C SER A 154 -5.69 19.65 0.73
N TYR A 155 -5.91 18.60 -0.06
CA TYR A 155 -5.42 18.43 -1.42
C TYR A 155 -6.48 18.80 -2.48
N GLN A 156 -7.54 19.50 -2.11
CA GLN A 156 -8.51 20.07 -3.05
C GLN A 156 -8.11 21.50 -3.44
N TYR A 157 -8.06 21.74 -4.75
CA TYR A 157 -7.77 23.01 -5.39
C TYR A 157 -9.02 23.50 -6.13
N SER A 158 -9.22 24.82 -6.16
CA SER A 158 -10.30 25.43 -6.93
C SER A 158 -10.05 25.22 -8.43
N GLN A 159 -8.99 25.82 -8.95
CA GLN A 159 -8.55 25.65 -10.34
C GLN A 159 -7.05 25.86 -10.42
N LEU A 160 -6.36 24.96 -11.12
CA LEU A 160 -4.98 25.10 -11.54
C LEU A 160 -4.95 25.07 -13.07
N ASP A 161 -4.14 25.93 -13.67
CA ASP A 161 -3.76 25.80 -15.08
C ASP A 161 -2.77 24.63 -15.24
N GLU A 162 -2.62 24.13 -16.48
CA GLU A 162 -1.79 22.96 -16.75
C GLU A 162 -0.31 23.19 -16.39
N GLU A 163 0.20 24.42 -16.53
CA GLU A 163 1.58 24.77 -16.20
C GLU A 163 1.84 24.69 -14.69
N LYS A 164 0.97 25.26 -13.86
CA LYS A 164 1.07 25.13 -12.40
C LYS A 164 0.79 23.71 -11.94
N LEU A 165 -0.01 22.95 -12.67
CA LEU A 165 -0.29 21.56 -12.33
C LEU A 165 0.99 20.71 -12.38
N THR A 166 1.84 20.91 -13.38
CA THR A 166 3.15 20.24 -13.47
C THR A 166 4.17 20.74 -12.45
N ASP A 167 4.04 21.98 -11.96
CA ASP A 167 4.90 22.49 -10.87
C ASP A 167 4.54 21.91 -9.49
N VAL A 168 3.24 21.62 -9.31
CA VAL A 168 2.66 21.10 -8.08
C VAL A 168 2.81 19.58 -8.01
N LEU A 169 2.44 18.87 -9.07
CA LEU A 169 2.61 17.42 -9.18
C LEU A 169 4.01 17.15 -9.74
N ARG A 170 4.93 16.68 -8.88
CA ARG A 170 6.37 16.62 -9.20
C ARG A 170 6.87 15.22 -9.45
N LYS A 171 6.16 14.23 -8.93
CA LYS A 171 6.53 12.82 -8.99
C LYS A 171 5.37 11.99 -9.48
N ASP A 172 5.68 10.90 -10.15
CA ASP A 172 4.67 9.95 -10.57
C ASP A 172 3.88 9.43 -9.38
N GLY A 173 2.56 9.51 -9.50
CA GLY A 173 1.59 9.21 -8.45
C GLY A 173 1.33 10.34 -7.47
N ASP A 174 1.93 11.52 -7.64
CA ASP A 174 1.46 12.74 -6.99
C ASP A 174 0.05 13.05 -7.51
N PHE A 175 -0.88 13.37 -6.61
CA PHE A 175 -2.27 13.64 -6.98
C PHE A 175 -2.90 14.78 -6.16
N LEU A 176 -3.94 15.38 -6.74
CA LEU A 176 -4.79 16.39 -6.09
C LEU A 176 -6.22 16.32 -6.65
N LEU A 177 -7.17 16.93 -5.94
CA LEU A 177 -8.54 17.14 -6.43
C LEU A 177 -8.68 18.54 -6.99
N GLN A 178 -9.32 18.67 -8.14
CA GLN A 178 -9.59 19.97 -8.79
C GLN A 178 -11.05 20.05 -9.20
N VAL A 179 -11.67 21.22 -9.06
CA VAL A 179 -13.03 21.45 -9.54
C VAL A 179 -13.02 21.57 -11.07
N ASP A 180 -13.88 20.82 -11.74
CA ASP A 180 -14.08 20.85 -13.18
C ASP A 180 -14.83 22.14 -13.58
N PRO A 181 -14.18 23.07 -14.31
CA PRO A 181 -14.85 24.28 -14.77
C PRO A 181 -15.88 23.99 -15.88
N ALA A 182 -15.75 22.86 -16.60
CA ALA A 182 -16.62 22.54 -17.73
C ALA A 182 -17.90 21.77 -17.32
N MET A 183 -17.94 21.20 -16.11
CA MET A 183 -19.01 20.28 -15.69
C MET A 183 -19.48 20.61 -14.26
N ASN A 184 -20.29 21.67 -14.10
CA ASN A 184 -21.07 22.01 -12.89
C ASN A 184 -20.43 21.60 -11.55
N GLY A 185 -19.17 21.97 -11.31
CA GLY A 185 -18.52 21.74 -10.01
C GLY A 185 -18.14 20.29 -9.69
N ARG A 186 -18.10 19.39 -10.69
CA ARG A 186 -17.60 18.01 -10.50
C ARG A 186 -16.13 18.04 -10.08
N LEU A 187 -15.72 17.16 -9.18
CA LEU A 187 -14.31 17.00 -8.83
C LEU A 187 -13.61 16.08 -9.84
N LEU A 188 -12.49 16.53 -10.36
CA LEU A 188 -11.56 15.75 -11.14
C LEU A 188 -10.37 15.39 -10.26
N LEU A 189 -9.98 14.12 -10.30
CA LEU A 189 -8.71 13.70 -9.74
C LEU A 189 -7.61 13.99 -10.76
N ARG A 190 -6.67 14.85 -10.39
CA ARG A 190 -5.46 15.13 -11.17
C ARG A 190 -4.31 14.31 -10.63
N VAL A 191 -3.58 13.64 -11.50
CA VAL A 191 -2.42 12.80 -11.14
C VAL A 191 -1.30 12.99 -12.15
N LEU A 192 -0.06 13.12 -11.68
CA LEU A 192 1.11 13.03 -12.57
C LEU A 192 1.46 11.56 -12.77
N TRP A 193 1.57 11.14 -14.02
CA TRP A 193 1.93 9.78 -14.36
C TRP A 193 2.64 9.73 -15.71
N ASN A 194 3.80 9.08 -15.78
CA ASN A 194 4.68 9.05 -16.95
C ASN A 194 4.96 10.49 -17.46
N ASN A 195 5.36 11.39 -16.56
CA ASN A 195 5.67 12.80 -16.87
C ASN A 195 4.52 13.62 -17.51
N ASN A 196 3.28 13.15 -17.39
CA ASN A 196 2.10 13.85 -17.90
C ASN A 196 1.03 13.95 -16.82
N ALA A 197 0.34 15.09 -16.75
CA ALA A 197 -0.82 15.24 -15.88
C ALA A 197 -2.05 14.60 -16.52
N HIS A 198 -2.72 13.71 -15.79
CA HIS A 198 -3.94 13.04 -16.23
C HIS A 198 -5.13 13.55 -15.43
N ALA A 199 -6.26 13.73 -16.12
CA ALA A 199 -7.55 14.03 -15.53
C ALA A 199 -8.39 12.75 -15.45
N ILE A 200 -8.70 12.31 -14.23
CA ILE A 200 -9.55 11.15 -14.01
C ILE A 200 -10.90 11.61 -13.46
N PRO A 201 -11.99 11.45 -14.23
CA PRO A 201 -13.32 11.72 -13.72
C PRO A 201 -13.68 10.65 -12.70
N VAL A 202 -14.05 11.07 -11.49
CA VAL A 202 -14.53 10.14 -10.47
C VAL A 202 -16.05 10.18 -10.47
N LEU A 203 -16.67 9.04 -10.78
CA LEU A 203 -18.10 8.94 -10.94
C LEU A 203 -18.75 8.45 -9.65
N LEU A 204 -19.61 9.29 -9.08
CA LEU A 204 -20.56 8.89 -8.06
C LEU A 204 -21.66 8.05 -8.73
N ASN A 205 -22.03 6.91 -8.14
CA ASN A 205 -23.16 6.14 -8.63
C ASN A 205 -24.46 6.92 -8.34
N SER A 206 -25.14 7.37 -9.39
CA SER A 206 -26.34 8.20 -9.26
C SER A 206 -27.50 7.50 -8.56
N SER A 207 -27.56 6.16 -8.60
CA SER A 207 -28.65 5.41 -7.98
C SER A 207 -28.46 5.16 -6.48
N SER A 208 -27.23 4.87 -6.05
CA SER A 208 -26.91 4.58 -4.64
C SER A 208 -26.32 5.77 -3.87
N GLN A 209 -25.91 6.84 -4.57
CA GLN A 209 -25.18 7.97 -3.99
C GLN A 209 -23.88 7.55 -3.28
N TRP A 210 -23.23 6.48 -3.77
CA TRP A 210 -21.95 6.00 -3.24
C TRP A 210 -20.90 5.86 -4.33
N TYR A 211 -19.64 5.86 -3.91
CA TYR A 211 -18.52 5.46 -4.75
C TYR A 211 -18.27 3.97 -4.60
N SER A 212 -18.16 3.25 -5.71
CA SER A 212 -17.84 1.82 -5.68
C SER A 212 -16.36 1.61 -5.43
N LEU A 213 -16.05 0.73 -4.48
CA LEU A 213 -14.70 0.23 -4.31
C LEU A 213 -14.36 -0.74 -5.46
N PRO A 214 -13.07 -0.88 -5.81
CA PRO A 214 -12.65 -1.84 -6.82
C PRO A 214 -12.91 -3.28 -6.37
N HIS A 215 -13.25 -4.15 -7.33
CA HIS A 215 -13.53 -5.58 -7.10
C HIS A 215 -12.51 -6.45 -7.82
N GLY A 216 -12.18 -7.59 -7.21
CA GLY A 216 -11.29 -8.58 -7.77
C GLY A 216 -11.99 -9.56 -8.74
N SER A 217 -13.24 -9.96 -8.45
CA SER A 217 -14.11 -10.72 -9.39
C SER A 217 -15.53 -10.20 -9.39
N VAL A 218 -16.24 -10.59 -10.43
CA VAL A 218 -17.71 -10.64 -10.48
C VAL A 218 -18.33 -11.37 -9.28
N ASP A 219 -17.69 -12.41 -8.74
CA ASP A 219 -18.22 -13.20 -7.62
C ASP A 219 -17.98 -12.55 -6.24
N GLU A 220 -17.25 -11.43 -6.17
CA GLU A 220 -17.06 -10.71 -4.91
C GLU A 220 -18.27 -9.80 -4.64
N PRO A 221 -18.65 -9.60 -3.37
CA PRO A 221 -19.73 -8.67 -3.06
C PRO A 221 -19.35 -7.24 -3.43
N ALA A 222 -20.34 -6.48 -3.90
CA ALA A 222 -20.19 -5.05 -4.16
C ALA A 222 -19.94 -4.29 -2.84
N GLU A 223 -18.92 -3.45 -2.81
CA GLU A 223 -18.46 -2.68 -1.65
C GLU A 223 -18.40 -1.21 -2.04
N HIS A 224 -18.68 -0.34 -1.08
CA HIS A 224 -18.89 1.06 -1.36
C HIS A 224 -18.36 1.96 -0.23
N VAL A 225 -18.07 3.21 -0.59
CA VAL A 225 -17.66 4.28 0.33
C VAL A 225 -18.53 5.52 0.11
N ASP A 226 -18.68 6.31 1.17
CA ASP A 226 -19.64 7.43 1.17
C ASP A 226 -19.03 8.77 0.73
N CYS A 227 -17.70 8.85 0.66
CA CYS A 227 -17.02 10.05 0.20
C CYS A 227 -15.85 9.75 -0.75
N LEU A 228 -15.48 10.79 -1.51
CA LEU A 228 -14.39 10.71 -2.48
C LEU A 228 -13.02 10.51 -1.80
N ASP A 229 -12.83 11.12 -0.63
CA ASP A 229 -11.59 10.97 0.15
C ASP A 229 -11.36 9.50 0.54
N GLU A 230 -12.43 8.79 0.97
CA GLU A 230 -12.37 7.35 1.21
C GLU A 230 -11.99 6.58 -0.06
N LEU A 231 -12.63 6.85 -1.20
CA LEU A 231 -12.32 6.14 -2.45
C LEU A 231 -10.86 6.33 -2.86
N VAL A 232 -10.37 7.58 -2.89
CA VAL A 232 -9.02 7.93 -3.31
C VAL A 232 -8.00 7.30 -2.37
N LYS A 233 -8.20 7.44 -1.06
CA LYS A 233 -7.29 6.87 -0.06
C LYS A 233 -7.36 5.35 0.02
N SER A 234 -8.48 4.71 -0.37
CA SER A 234 -8.54 3.26 -0.57
C SER A 234 -7.66 2.81 -1.73
N HIS A 235 -7.63 3.57 -2.84
CA HIS A 235 -6.75 3.28 -3.98
C HIS A 235 -5.28 3.46 -3.62
N VAL A 236 -4.93 4.54 -2.92
CA VAL A 236 -3.57 4.76 -2.40
C VAL A 236 -3.19 3.65 -1.44
N ARG A 237 -4.05 3.38 -0.44
CA ARG A 237 -3.81 2.37 0.58
C ARG A 237 -3.57 1.03 -0.08
N CYS A 238 -4.37 0.62 -1.05
CA CYS A 238 -4.27 -0.70 -1.67
C CYS A 238 -3.40 -0.76 -2.94
N GLN A 239 -2.78 0.35 -3.34
CA GLN A 239 -2.02 0.47 -4.60
C GLN A 239 -2.81 -0.05 -5.80
N ILE A 240 -4.12 0.24 -5.81
CA ILE A 240 -5.00 -0.19 -6.90
C ILE A 240 -4.93 0.90 -7.97
N PRO A 241 -4.60 0.55 -9.22
CA PRO A 241 -4.54 1.54 -10.28
C PRO A 241 -5.93 2.02 -10.64
N LEU A 242 -6.05 3.33 -10.79
CA LEU A 242 -7.22 3.99 -11.32
C LEU A 242 -6.93 4.37 -12.78
N ASN A 243 -7.66 3.79 -13.74
CA ASN A 243 -7.41 3.95 -15.18
C ASN A 243 -5.94 3.75 -15.61
N GLY A 244 -5.24 2.82 -14.97
CA GLY A 244 -3.82 2.54 -15.24
C GLY A 244 -2.86 3.61 -14.73
N THR A 245 -3.24 4.35 -13.69
CA THR A 245 -2.36 5.25 -12.93
C THR A 245 -2.40 4.87 -11.46
N LEU A 246 -1.28 4.96 -10.74
CA LEU A 246 -1.25 4.73 -9.29
C LEU A 246 -1.26 6.06 -8.55
N LEU A 247 -1.99 6.10 -7.44
CA LEU A 247 -2.01 7.22 -6.52
C LEU A 247 -1.04 6.92 -5.38
N ARG A 248 -0.12 7.83 -5.11
CA ARG A 248 0.95 7.65 -4.11
C ARG A 248 0.94 8.76 -3.07
N THR A 249 0.94 10.01 -3.52
CA THR A 249 1.10 11.16 -2.61
C THR A 249 0.10 12.26 -2.91
N SER A 250 -0.73 12.62 -1.93
CA SER A 250 -1.60 13.78 -2.02
C SER A 250 -0.76 15.04 -1.89
N VAL A 251 -0.97 15.99 -2.80
CA VAL A 251 -0.27 17.28 -2.76
C VAL A 251 -1.17 18.29 -2.08
N ALA A 252 -1.01 18.42 -0.76
CA ALA A 252 -1.77 19.39 0.03
C ALA A 252 -1.51 20.82 -0.45
N ARG A 253 -2.55 21.64 -0.44
CA ARG A 253 -2.45 23.08 -0.65
C ARG A 253 -1.58 23.62 0.48
N LYS A 254 -0.37 24.08 0.15
CA LYS A 254 0.41 24.88 1.10
C LYS A 254 -0.44 26.08 1.43
N GLU A 255 -0.85 26.23 2.70
CA GLU A 255 -1.29 27.52 3.20
C GLU A 255 -0.15 28.49 2.89
N ARG A 256 -0.31 29.31 1.84
CA ARG A 256 0.49 30.50 1.72
C ARG A 256 0.26 31.23 3.02
N ARG A 257 1.33 31.47 3.79
CA ARG A 257 1.31 32.47 4.86
C ARG A 257 0.57 33.67 4.30
N GLN A 258 -0.49 34.07 5.00
CA GLN A 258 -1.33 35.21 4.68
C GLN A 258 -0.49 36.48 4.63
N GLN A 259 0.18 36.73 3.51
CA GLN A 259 0.88 37.94 3.11
C GLN A 259 1.22 37.73 1.63
N GLU A 260 0.74 38.63 0.77
CA GLU A 260 0.80 38.56 -0.71
C GLU A 260 -0.34 37.81 -1.42
N ILE A 261 -1.60 38.11 -1.10
CA ILE A 261 -2.62 38.46 -2.11
C ILE A 261 -3.58 39.46 -1.44
N ASP A 262 -3.10 40.67 -1.21
CA ASP A 262 -3.98 41.84 -1.30
C ASP A 262 -3.61 42.54 -2.60
N GLN A 263 -4.62 42.95 -3.35
CA GLN A 263 -4.57 43.65 -4.64
C GLN A 263 -4.29 42.75 -5.86
N ASN A 264 -5.31 42.05 -6.32
CA ASN A 264 -6.01 42.43 -7.55
C ASN A 264 -7.21 41.50 -7.78
N SER A 265 -8.41 42.09 -7.64
CA SER A 265 -9.68 41.84 -8.35
C SER A 265 -9.87 40.49 -9.07
N ILE A 266 -11.02 39.82 -8.97
CA ILE A 266 -12.30 40.28 -9.52
C ILE A 266 -13.45 39.53 -8.83
N ASN A 267 -14.55 40.26 -8.57
CA ASN A 267 -15.87 39.73 -8.23
C ASN A 267 -16.31 38.68 -9.26
N ASP A 268 -16.63 37.46 -8.83
CA ASP A 268 -17.57 36.60 -9.56
C ASP A 268 -18.40 35.77 -8.56
N ASP A 269 -19.67 36.15 -8.50
CA ASP A 269 -20.89 35.38 -8.25
C ASP A 269 -21.07 34.51 -7.00
N VAL A 270 -21.81 35.11 -6.07
CA VAL A 270 -22.52 34.54 -4.92
C VAL A 270 -23.63 33.53 -5.33
N GLU A 271 -23.84 33.29 -6.64
CA GLU A 271 -24.87 32.36 -7.16
C GLU A 271 -24.40 30.90 -7.27
N SER A 272 -23.09 30.60 -7.23
CA SER A 272 -22.58 29.21 -7.31
C SER A 272 -22.60 28.47 -5.95
N ALA A 273 -22.92 29.17 -4.86
CA ALA A 273 -22.89 28.64 -3.50
C ALA A 273 -24.16 27.87 -3.10
N LEU A 274 -25.27 28.04 -3.85
CA LEU A 274 -26.56 27.46 -3.50
C LEU A 274 -26.79 26.04 -4.06
N GLN A 275 -26.09 25.66 -5.13
CA GLN A 275 -26.21 24.31 -5.73
C GLN A 275 -25.16 23.31 -5.22
N THR A 276 -24.05 23.80 -4.65
CA THR A 276 -23.08 22.97 -3.94
C THR A 276 -23.72 22.38 -2.67
N GLU A 277 -24.58 23.13 -1.98
CA GLU A 277 -25.21 22.71 -0.73
C GLU A 277 -26.07 21.44 -0.89
N GLU A 278 -26.82 21.26 -1.98
CA GLU A 278 -27.62 20.04 -2.21
C GLU A 278 -26.76 18.79 -2.46
N MET A 279 -25.62 18.94 -3.14
CA MET A 279 -24.65 17.85 -3.35
C MET A 279 -23.92 17.50 -2.05
N TRP A 280 -23.69 18.49 -1.18
CA TRP A 280 -23.09 18.31 0.15
C TRP A 280 -24.09 17.83 1.23
N GLN A 281 -25.40 18.05 1.06
CA GLN A 281 -26.43 17.47 1.94
C GLN A 281 -26.56 15.94 1.77
N ALA A 282 -26.19 15.39 0.60
CA ALA A 282 -25.98 13.94 0.44
C ALA A 282 -24.80 13.41 1.28
N VAL A 283 -23.76 14.24 1.51
CA VAL A 283 -22.59 13.95 2.36
C VAL A 283 -22.93 14.10 3.86
N LYS A 284 -23.94 14.91 4.22
CA LYS A 284 -24.31 15.20 5.62
C LYS A 284 -25.06 14.08 6.35
N THR A 285 -25.55 13.04 5.66
CA THR A 285 -26.46 12.04 6.26
C THR A 285 -25.83 10.72 6.74
N SER A 286 -24.53 10.46 6.53
CA SER A 286 -23.88 9.23 7.04
C SER A 286 -22.90 9.45 8.21
N GLY A 287 -23.47 9.38 9.42
CA GLY A 287 -22.83 8.66 10.53
C GLY A 287 -21.63 9.33 11.24
N LYS A 288 -21.92 10.28 12.14
CA LYS A 288 -20.99 10.69 13.21
C LYS A 288 -20.51 9.51 14.11
N GLY A 289 -21.18 8.36 14.06
CA GLY A 289 -20.77 7.12 14.75
C GLY A 289 -19.86 6.17 13.94
N ARG A 290 -19.75 6.34 12.61
CA ARG A 290 -18.94 5.49 11.71
C ARG A 290 -17.44 5.75 11.84
N ARG A 291 -17.06 6.99 12.15
CA ARG A 291 -15.70 7.54 12.06
C ARG A 291 -14.78 7.22 13.26
N SER A 292 -15.27 6.52 14.28
CA SER A 292 -14.56 6.30 15.57
C SER A 292 -13.66 5.04 15.61
N LEU A 293 -13.82 4.11 14.66
CA LEU A 293 -13.19 2.79 14.72
C LEU A 293 -11.77 2.71 14.14
N MET A 294 -11.47 3.56 13.17
CA MET A 294 -10.42 3.32 12.17
C MET A 294 -9.13 4.12 12.40
N ASN A 295 -8.99 4.85 13.51
CA ASN A 295 -8.03 5.97 13.57
C ASN A 295 -8.14 6.91 12.34
N HIS A 296 -9.30 6.92 11.67
CA HIS A 296 -9.58 7.64 10.42
C HIS A 296 -8.84 7.09 9.19
N HIS A 297 -8.91 5.81 8.83
CA HIS A 297 -8.38 5.29 7.54
C HIS A 297 -9.47 4.86 6.57
N ALA A 298 -9.20 5.05 5.28
CA ALA A 298 -10.07 4.56 4.21
C ALA A 298 -10.08 3.02 4.16
N PRO A 299 -11.23 2.38 3.94
CA PRO A 299 -11.35 0.92 3.96
C PRO A 299 -10.62 0.26 2.79
N ARG A 300 -10.17 -0.98 2.99
CA ARG A 300 -9.62 -1.85 1.95
C ARG A 300 -10.75 -2.66 1.33
N PRO A 301 -10.80 -2.77 0.01
CA PRO A 301 -11.65 -3.76 -0.65
C PRO A 301 -11.29 -5.18 -0.22
N LEU A 302 -12.26 -6.08 -0.24
CA LEU A 302 -12.18 -7.47 0.20
C LEU A 302 -10.96 -8.21 -0.38
N HIS A 303 -10.75 -8.11 -1.69
CA HIS A 303 -9.64 -8.78 -2.39
C HIS A 303 -8.24 -8.27 -1.97
N CYS A 304 -8.18 -7.10 -1.34
CA CYS A 304 -6.95 -6.51 -0.82
C CYS A 304 -6.73 -6.79 0.67
N LEU A 305 -7.64 -7.53 1.33
CA LEU A 305 -7.48 -7.92 2.72
C LEU A 305 -6.45 -9.06 2.83
N PRO A 306 -5.41 -8.94 3.66
CA PRO A 306 -4.35 -9.93 3.75
C PRO A 306 -4.84 -11.28 4.32
N TYR A 307 -5.99 -11.27 4.99
CA TYR A 307 -6.65 -12.45 5.56
C TYR A 307 -7.85 -12.93 4.74
N PHE A 308 -8.00 -12.47 3.49
CA PHE A 308 -8.94 -13.05 2.54
C PHE A 308 -8.26 -14.12 1.70
N HIS A 309 -8.83 -15.33 1.71
CA HIS A 309 -8.26 -16.52 1.06
C HIS A 309 -8.94 -16.88 -0.26
N GLY A 310 -9.77 -15.99 -0.80
CA GLY A 310 -10.49 -16.24 -2.05
C GLY A 310 -11.56 -17.31 -1.87
N SER A 311 -11.77 -18.12 -2.90
CA SER A 311 -12.79 -19.18 -2.90
C SER A 311 -12.19 -20.52 -2.48
N LEU A 312 -12.63 -21.04 -1.33
CA LEU A 312 -12.15 -22.29 -0.73
C LEU A 312 -13.31 -23.17 -0.27
N PHE A 313 -13.06 -24.48 -0.14
CA PHE A 313 -13.96 -25.36 0.58
C PHE A 313 -13.80 -25.15 2.10
N PRO A 314 -14.88 -25.27 2.91
CA PRO A 314 -14.79 -25.12 4.36
C PRO A 314 -13.70 -26.00 5.00
N GLU A 315 -13.52 -27.23 4.54
CA GLU A 315 -12.55 -28.19 5.07
C GLU A 315 -11.10 -27.73 4.87
N ASP A 316 -10.79 -27.14 3.71
CA ASP A 316 -9.46 -26.61 3.40
C ASP A 316 -9.12 -25.42 4.32
N VAL A 317 -10.12 -24.61 4.62
CA VAL A 317 -10.01 -23.43 5.48
C VAL A 317 -9.71 -23.82 6.92
N GLU A 318 -10.29 -24.92 7.41
CA GLU A 318 -10.08 -25.39 8.78
C GLU A 318 -8.60 -25.70 9.07
N ASN A 319 -7.87 -26.21 8.08
CA ASN A 319 -6.44 -26.55 8.18
C ASN A 319 -5.52 -25.32 8.29
N LEU A 320 -6.03 -24.12 7.99
CA LEU A 320 -5.25 -22.87 8.06
C LEU A 320 -5.27 -22.24 9.46
N LEU A 321 -6.16 -22.73 10.34
CA LEU A 321 -6.38 -22.18 11.68
C LEU A 321 -5.83 -23.12 12.77
N ASN A 322 -4.87 -22.62 13.54
CA ASN A 322 -4.07 -23.41 14.47
C ASN A 322 -4.07 -22.88 15.92
N PHE A 323 -4.42 -21.60 16.13
CA PHE A 323 -4.33 -20.94 17.44
C PHE A 323 -5.61 -20.19 17.80
N ASN A 324 -5.89 -20.10 19.10
CA ASN A 324 -7.05 -19.38 19.63
C ASN A 324 -7.13 -17.94 19.10
N GLY A 325 -8.34 -17.54 18.72
CA GLY A 325 -8.61 -16.20 18.19
C GLY A 325 -8.07 -15.98 16.77
N GLN A 326 -7.48 -17.00 16.14
CA GLN A 326 -7.14 -16.91 14.72
C GLN A 326 -8.40 -16.86 13.86
N PHE A 327 -8.35 -16.06 12.80
CA PHE A 327 -9.46 -15.92 11.88
C PHE A 327 -9.02 -15.64 10.46
N LEU A 328 -9.90 -15.92 9.50
CA LEU A 328 -9.74 -15.52 8.11
C LEU A 328 -11.09 -15.34 7.42
N LEU A 329 -11.07 -14.75 6.23
CA LEU A 329 -12.20 -14.61 5.33
C LEU A 329 -12.03 -15.50 4.10
N TYR A 330 -13.13 -16.07 3.61
CA TYR A 330 -13.15 -16.80 2.35
C TYR A 330 -14.56 -16.78 1.74
N CYS A 331 -14.65 -16.97 0.43
CA CYS A 331 -15.90 -17.32 -0.22
C CYS A 331 -16.05 -18.84 -0.22
N ASP A 332 -17.14 -19.35 0.34
CA ASP A 332 -17.44 -20.78 0.35
C ASP A 332 -17.72 -21.25 -1.08
N ARG A 333 -16.85 -22.12 -1.60
CA ARG A 333 -16.93 -22.62 -2.97
C ARG A 333 -18.21 -23.43 -3.23
N THR A 334 -18.88 -23.96 -2.20
CA THR A 334 -20.11 -24.75 -2.35
C THR A 334 -21.34 -23.89 -2.65
N ASN A 335 -21.40 -22.67 -2.10
CA ASN A 335 -22.62 -21.85 -2.14
C ASN A 335 -22.36 -20.36 -2.45
N GLY A 336 -21.10 -19.98 -2.68
CA GLY A 336 -20.65 -18.62 -2.98
C GLY A 336 -20.75 -17.63 -1.82
N ALA A 337 -21.11 -18.06 -0.60
CA ALA A 337 -21.27 -17.15 0.52
C ALA A 337 -19.92 -16.63 1.01
N LEU A 338 -19.83 -15.33 1.27
CA LEU A 338 -18.72 -14.76 2.01
C LEU A 338 -18.80 -15.19 3.48
N MET A 339 -17.73 -15.80 3.99
CA MET A 339 -17.64 -16.36 5.33
C MET A 339 -16.48 -15.72 6.10
N VAL A 340 -16.69 -15.50 7.39
CA VAL A 340 -15.62 -15.38 8.39
C VAL A 340 -15.56 -16.67 9.18
N VAL A 341 -14.36 -17.19 9.39
CA VAL A 341 -14.12 -18.34 10.26
C VAL A 341 -13.17 -17.94 11.38
N ALA A 342 -13.39 -18.45 12.59
CA ALA A 342 -12.48 -18.24 13.71
C ALA A 342 -12.25 -19.53 14.51
N TYR A 343 -11.05 -19.71 15.04
CA TYR A 343 -10.67 -20.89 15.83
C TYR A 343 -10.68 -20.62 17.33
N LYS A 344 -11.23 -21.58 18.07
CA LYS A 344 -11.18 -21.63 19.52
C LYS A 344 -10.96 -23.07 19.98
N ARG A 345 -9.95 -23.24 20.83
CA ARG A 345 -9.68 -24.43 21.62
C ARG A 345 -10.15 -24.20 23.04
N PHE A 346 -11.03 -25.06 23.50
CA PHE A 346 -11.51 -25.08 24.87
C PHE A 346 -11.32 -26.50 25.44
N PHE A 347 -10.42 -26.62 26.42
CA PHE A 347 -9.92 -27.91 26.90
C PHE A 347 -9.37 -28.79 25.75
N TRP A 348 -9.95 -29.98 25.56
CA TRP A 348 -9.62 -30.94 24.51
C TRP A 348 -10.46 -30.76 23.23
N MET A 349 -11.40 -29.81 23.20
CA MET A 349 -12.23 -29.54 22.03
C MET A 349 -11.66 -28.40 21.20
N GLU A 350 -11.52 -28.65 19.90
CA GLU A 350 -11.27 -27.63 18.90
C GLU A 350 -12.57 -27.28 18.20
N THR A 351 -12.86 -25.98 18.08
CA THR A 351 -14.05 -25.47 17.40
C THR A 351 -13.63 -24.41 16.40
N ARG A 352 -14.06 -24.60 15.15
CA ARG A 352 -13.89 -23.65 14.06
C ARG A 352 -15.27 -23.10 13.72
N LEU A 353 -15.45 -21.80 13.93
CA LEU A 353 -16.76 -21.17 13.89
C LEU A 353 -16.95 -20.41 12.58
N HIS A 354 -17.68 -21.00 11.64
CA HIS A 354 -17.95 -20.40 10.33
C HIS A 354 -19.21 -19.53 10.37
N ARG A 355 -19.12 -18.26 9.99
CA ARG A 355 -20.25 -17.32 9.95
C ARG A 355 -20.34 -16.62 8.61
N LYS A 356 -21.55 -16.62 8.05
CA LYS A 356 -21.86 -15.89 6.83
C LYS A 356 -21.87 -14.40 7.09
N ILE A 357 -21.07 -13.66 6.33
CA ILE A 357 -21.18 -12.21 6.18
C ILE A 357 -22.28 -11.99 5.13
N LYS A 358 -23.33 -11.30 5.54
CA LYS A 358 -24.51 -11.01 4.72
C LYS A 358 -24.45 -9.55 4.27
N SER A 359 -25.02 -9.26 3.10
CA SER A 359 -25.26 -7.90 2.63
C SER A 359 -26.76 -7.62 2.60
N SER A 360 -27.18 -6.42 3.00
CA SER A 360 -28.58 -5.98 2.86
C SER A 360 -28.91 -5.81 1.38
N PRO A 361 -29.91 -6.52 0.82
CA PRO A 361 -30.23 -6.41 -0.60
C PRO A 361 -30.68 -5.01 -1.04
N ARG A 362 -31.20 -4.21 -0.13
CA ARG A 362 -31.67 -2.84 -0.41
C ARG A 362 -30.62 -1.78 -0.10
N ASP A 363 -29.88 -1.98 0.98
CA ASP A 363 -29.00 -0.94 1.54
C ASP A 363 -27.51 -1.27 1.43
N GLY A 364 -27.13 -2.37 0.79
CA GLY A 364 -25.72 -2.76 0.61
C GLY A 364 -24.91 -3.00 1.88
N TYR A 365 -25.49 -2.85 3.08
CA TYR A 365 -24.74 -2.93 4.33
C TYR A 365 -24.34 -4.36 4.70
N PHE A 366 -23.09 -4.53 5.13
CA PHE A 366 -22.54 -5.80 5.59
C PHE A 366 -22.85 -6.04 7.07
N TYR A 367 -23.22 -7.29 7.40
CA TYR A 367 -23.53 -7.70 8.75
C TYR A 367 -23.29 -9.20 8.96
N ILE A 368 -22.93 -9.60 10.19
CA ILE A 368 -22.87 -11.01 10.60
C ILE A 368 -24.12 -11.34 11.43
N LYS A 369 -24.40 -10.52 12.45
CA LYS A 369 -25.62 -10.57 13.26
C LYS A 369 -26.63 -9.52 12.75
N ASN A 370 -27.92 -9.77 12.94
CA ASN A 370 -28.95 -8.80 12.53
C ASN A 370 -28.82 -7.44 13.25
N ALA A 371 -28.28 -7.42 14.47
CA ALA A 371 -28.01 -6.19 15.20
C ALA A 371 -26.96 -5.30 14.50
N ASP A 372 -25.98 -5.90 13.80
CA ASP A 372 -24.91 -5.18 13.11
C ASP A 372 -25.45 -4.32 11.96
N LYS A 373 -26.64 -4.60 11.43
CA LYS A 373 -27.30 -3.76 10.41
C LYS A 373 -27.42 -2.29 10.84
N LYS A 374 -27.54 -2.03 12.15
CA LYS A 374 -27.61 -0.67 12.70
C LYS A 374 -26.28 0.08 12.59
N LEU A 375 -25.17 -0.64 12.44
CA LEU A 375 -23.82 -0.07 12.27
C LEU A 375 -23.58 0.43 10.85
N LYS A 376 -24.37 -0.06 9.87
CA LYS A 376 -24.36 0.38 8.48
C LYS A 376 -22.97 0.34 7.83
N TYR A 377 -22.19 -0.73 7.99
CA TYR A 377 -20.89 -0.84 7.30
C TYR A 377 -21.09 -1.15 5.80
N THR A 378 -20.38 -0.46 4.92
CA THR A 378 -20.44 -0.65 3.45
C THR A 378 -19.18 -1.30 2.88
N ALA A 379 -18.17 -1.55 3.71
CA ALA A 379 -17.02 -2.38 3.39
C ALA A 379 -16.88 -3.50 4.44
N VAL A 380 -16.38 -4.65 4.00
CA VAL A 380 -16.18 -5.83 4.86
C VAL A 380 -15.09 -5.56 5.88
N GLU A 381 -14.06 -4.78 5.54
CA GLU A 381 -12.98 -4.43 6.48
C GLU A 381 -13.52 -3.76 7.75
N ASP A 382 -14.40 -2.76 7.60
CA ASP A 382 -14.96 -2.02 8.72
C ASP A 382 -15.70 -2.94 9.70
N LEU A 383 -16.48 -3.87 9.16
CA LEU A 383 -17.21 -4.86 9.94
C LEU A 383 -16.25 -5.77 10.71
N ILE A 384 -15.20 -6.27 10.06
CA ILE A 384 -14.22 -7.15 10.74
C ILE A 384 -13.42 -6.39 11.79
N LEU A 385 -13.04 -5.14 11.52
CA LEU A 385 -12.35 -4.29 12.49
C LEU A 385 -13.24 -3.94 13.68
N TYR A 386 -14.54 -3.74 13.48
CA TYR A 386 -15.49 -3.61 14.58
C TYR A 386 -15.45 -4.83 15.52
N TYR A 387 -15.50 -6.03 14.95
CA TYR A 387 -15.45 -7.28 15.73
C TYR A 387 -14.12 -7.45 16.47
N ALA A 388 -12.99 -7.18 15.80
CA ALA A 388 -11.65 -7.33 16.39
C ALA A 388 -11.37 -6.27 17.47
N THR A 389 -11.63 -4.99 17.17
CA THR A 389 -11.31 -3.85 18.05
C THR A 389 -12.14 -3.86 19.32
N TYR A 390 -13.45 -4.07 19.20
CA TYR A 390 -14.35 -4.11 20.37
C TYR A 390 -14.52 -5.51 20.96
N ARG A 391 -13.75 -6.48 20.47
CA ARG A 391 -13.79 -7.88 20.93
C ARG A 391 -15.21 -8.46 20.94
N VAL A 392 -15.96 -8.17 19.89
CA VAL A 392 -17.34 -8.65 19.75
C VAL A 392 -17.31 -10.16 19.52
N PRO A 393 -18.03 -10.97 20.30
CA PRO A 393 -18.02 -12.41 20.14
C PRO A 393 -18.75 -12.84 18.86
N LEU A 394 -18.08 -13.68 18.06
CA LEU A 394 -18.74 -14.54 17.08
C LEU A 394 -19.39 -15.71 17.84
N GLU A 395 -20.72 -15.77 17.85
CA GLU A 395 -21.49 -16.76 18.63
C GLU A 395 -22.00 -17.92 17.78
N GLY A 396 -22.13 -19.11 18.38
CA GLY A 396 -22.79 -20.35 17.94
C GLY A 396 -24.18 -20.21 17.26
N ASN A 397 -24.45 -20.99 16.20
CA ASN A 397 -25.79 -21.15 15.61
C ASN A 397 -26.42 -22.39 16.26
N SER A 398 -26.96 -22.27 17.47
CA SER A 398 -28.04 -23.19 17.84
C SER A 398 -29.03 -22.50 18.77
N GLN A 399 -30.18 -22.13 18.20
CA GLN A 399 -31.40 -21.79 18.96
C GLN A 399 -31.88 -22.93 19.88
N ARG A 400 -31.19 -24.08 19.91
CA ARG A 400 -31.48 -25.24 20.78
C ARG A 400 -30.46 -25.47 21.90
N MET A 401 -29.35 -24.74 21.98
CA MET A 401 -28.40 -24.83 23.11
C MET A 401 -27.94 -23.46 23.63
N GLU A 402 -28.82 -22.46 23.63
CA GLU A 402 -28.56 -21.17 24.30
C GLU A 402 -28.33 -21.30 25.82
N SER A 403 -28.48 -22.49 26.40
CA SER A 403 -28.29 -22.71 27.83
C SER A 403 -26.98 -23.38 28.25
N LYS A 404 -26.09 -23.88 27.37
CA LYS A 404 -24.90 -24.64 27.84
C LYS A 404 -23.56 -24.60 27.08
N SER A 405 -23.37 -23.92 25.94
CA SER A 405 -22.02 -23.85 25.33
C SER A 405 -21.47 -22.43 25.17
N ASN A 406 -20.33 -22.18 25.82
CA ASN A 406 -19.44 -21.00 25.69
C ASN A 406 -18.77 -20.95 24.30
N GLU A 407 -19.49 -21.22 23.22
CA GLU A 407 -18.99 -21.26 21.83
C GLU A 407 -18.95 -19.85 21.20
N SER A 408 -18.40 -18.89 21.94
CA SER A 408 -18.07 -17.58 21.40
C SER A 408 -16.58 -17.47 21.09
N VAL A 409 -16.22 -16.97 19.92
CA VAL A 409 -14.82 -16.73 19.53
C VAL A 409 -14.62 -15.24 19.29
N ILE A 410 -13.52 -14.68 19.80
CA ILE A 410 -13.13 -13.29 19.55
C ILE A 410 -12.12 -13.29 18.40
N LEU A 411 -12.25 -12.33 17.48
CA LEU A 411 -11.27 -12.12 16.41
C LEU A 411 -10.03 -11.45 16.98
N GLU A 412 -8.92 -12.18 17.05
CA GLU A 412 -7.66 -11.65 17.60
C GLU A 412 -6.56 -11.57 16.55
N LYS A 413 -6.30 -12.67 15.82
CA LYS A 413 -5.14 -12.76 14.94
C LYS A 413 -5.54 -13.18 13.51
N PRO A 414 -5.42 -12.30 12.51
CA PRO A 414 -5.69 -12.70 11.13
C PRO A 414 -4.68 -13.75 10.64
N VAL A 415 -5.18 -14.78 9.94
CA VAL A 415 -4.34 -15.71 9.17
C VAL A 415 -4.11 -15.14 7.80
N VAL A 416 -2.87 -14.71 7.56
CA VAL A 416 -2.45 -14.16 6.27
C VAL A 416 -2.45 -15.23 5.19
N ASN A 417 -3.03 -14.88 4.05
CA ASN A 417 -2.99 -15.67 2.84
C ASN A 417 -1.59 -15.57 2.21
N LEU A 418 -0.75 -16.59 2.43
CA LEU A 418 0.59 -16.65 1.86
C LEU A 418 0.60 -16.88 0.34
N GLN A 419 -0.50 -17.32 -0.26
CA GLN A 419 -0.61 -17.41 -1.72
C GLN A 419 -0.60 -16.02 -2.36
N LEU A 420 -1.24 -15.02 -1.73
CA LEU A 420 -1.10 -13.61 -2.14
C LEU A 420 0.36 -13.16 -2.06
N ALA A 421 1.12 -13.68 -1.09
CA ALA A 421 2.52 -13.33 -0.92
C ALA A 421 3.44 -13.97 -1.97
N ARG A 422 3.10 -15.13 -2.56
CA ARG A 422 4.00 -15.84 -3.52
C ARG A 422 4.41 -14.98 -4.71
N HIS A 423 3.52 -14.12 -5.20
CA HIS A 423 3.81 -13.24 -6.33
C HIS A 423 4.74 -12.07 -5.97
N VAL A 424 5.00 -11.82 -4.69
CA VAL A 424 5.86 -10.73 -4.20
C VAL A 424 7.06 -11.23 -3.38
N LEU A 425 7.08 -12.51 -3.01
CA LEU A 425 8.20 -13.14 -2.33
C LEU A 425 9.24 -13.63 -3.34
N VAL A 426 10.50 -13.53 -2.92
CA VAL A 426 11.68 -14.03 -3.62
C VAL A 426 11.74 -15.55 -3.45
N GLU A 427 11.85 -16.25 -4.56
CA GLU A 427 12.00 -17.70 -4.60
C GLU A 427 13.46 -18.11 -4.33
N PRO A 428 13.70 -19.23 -3.63
CA PRO A 428 15.05 -19.74 -3.39
C PRO A 428 15.61 -20.42 -4.66
N ALA A 429 15.77 -19.64 -5.72
CA ALA A 429 16.27 -20.07 -7.03
C ALA A 429 17.74 -19.67 -7.20
N SER A 430 18.56 -20.60 -7.71
CA SER A 430 19.98 -20.31 -7.99
C SER A 430 20.17 -19.66 -9.36
N CYS A 431 19.26 -19.92 -10.30
CA CYS A 431 19.25 -19.27 -11.60
C CYS A 431 17.83 -18.83 -12.01
N PRO A 432 17.69 -17.87 -12.95
CA PRO A 432 16.37 -17.42 -13.42
C PRO A 432 15.48 -18.53 -14.01
N HIS A 433 16.09 -19.64 -14.44
CA HIS A 433 15.36 -20.75 -15.07
C HIS A 433 14.60 -21.62 -14.05
N ASP A 434 14.95 -21.52 -12.77
CA ASP A 434 14.31 -22.28 -11.69
C ASP A 434 13.07 -21.56 -11.12
N LEU A 435 12.80 -20.33 -11.57
CA LEU A 435 11.69 -19.51 -11.09
C LEU A 435 10.36 -20.07 -11.56
N THR A 436 9.36 -20.14 -10.68
CA THR A 436 8.04 -20.72 -10.99
C THR A 436 7.26 -19.97 -12.06
N TYR A 437 7.61 -18.70 -12.30
CA TYR A 437 7.01 -17.83 -13.32
C TYR A 437 7.91 -17.67 -14.56
N TYR A 438 8.95 -18.49 -14.71
CA TYR A 438 9.78 -18.56 -15.91
C TYR A 438 9.22 -19.52 -16.95
N TYR A 439 9.11 -19.05 -18.19
CA TYR A 439 8.66 -19.81 -19.34
C TYR A 439 9.70 -19.72 -20.48
N PRO A 440 10.42 -20.82 -20.78
CA PRO A 440 11.44 -20.80 -21.82
C PRO A 440 10.82 -20.68 -23.21
N SER A 441 11.39 -19.80 -24.04
CA SER A 441 11.04 -19.66 -25.47
C SER A 441 9.54 -19.49 -25.75
N LEU A 442 8.81 -18.88 -24.82
CA LEU A 442 7.37 -18.65 -24.96
C LEU A 442 7.11 -17.55 -26.00
N ASP A 443 6.37 -17.88 -27.07
CA ASP A 443 6.00 -16.90 -28.08
C ASP A 443 4.98 -15.87 -27.53
N GLU A 444 4.82 -14.74 -28.23
CA GLU A 444 3.95 -13.65 -27.78
C GLU A 444 2.48 -14.05 -27.68
N GLN A 445 2.02 -14.93 -28.57
CA GLN A 445 0.62 -15.35 -28.60
C GLN A 445 0.31 -16.27 -27.42
N ALA A 446 1.20 -17.19 -27.09
CA ALA A 446 1.13 -18.05 -25.92
C ALA A 446 1.28 -17.23 -24.62
N ALA A 447 2.21 -16.28 -24.58
CA ALA A 447 2.35 -15.35 -23.45
C ALA A 447 1.05 -14.57 -23.20
N SER A 448 0.42 -14.05 -24.26
CA SER A 448 -0.84 -13.30 -24.14
C SER A 448 -2.01 -14.11 -23.57
N LYS A 449 -1.97 -15.45 -23.68
CA LYS A 449 -2.97 -16.35 -23.10
C LYS A 449 -2.72 -16.62 -21.61
N LEU A 450 -1.49 -16.45 -21.14
CA LEU A 450 -1.11 -16.60 -19.73
C LEU A 450 -1.27 -15.29 -18.96
N VAL A 451 -0.86 -14.15 -19.53
CA VAL A 451 -1.05 -12.82 -18.91
C VAL A 451 -2.42 -12.24 -19.26
N ARG A 452 -3.45 -12.66 -18.52
CA ARG A 452 -4.87 -12.40 -18.86
C ARG A 452 -5.37 -11.08 -18.28
N GLN A 453 -4.95 -10.75 -17.08
CA GLN A 453 -5.46 -9.63 -16.29
C GLN A 453 -4.41 -8.53 -16.14
N GLU A 454 -4.86 -7.31 -15.94
CA GLU A 454 -3.98 -6.18 -15.63
C GLU A 454 -3.04 -6.52 -14.48
N GLY A 455 -1.75 -6.51 -14.79
CA GLY A 455 -0.68 -6.77 -13.86
C GLY A 455 -0.22 -8.21 -13.72
N ASP A 456 -0.82 -9.14 -14.48
CA ASP A 456 -0.21 -10.45 -14.66
C ASP A 456 1.17 -10.28 -15.32
N TYR A 457 2.18 -10.96 -14.78
CA TYR A 457 3.53 -10.95 -15.33
C TYR A 457 4.14 -12.34 -15.37
N LEU A 458 5.07 -12.55 -16.31
CA LEU A 458 5.90 -13.74 -16.40
C LEU A 458 7.30 -13.39 -16.91
N LEU A 459 8.27 -14.25 -16.62
CA LEU A 459 9.63 -14.16 -17.15
C LEU A 459 9.75 -15.11 -18.35
N ARG A 460 10.36 -14.65 -19.45
CA ARG A 460 10.63 -15.52 -20.60
C ARG A 460 11.91 -15.15 -21.32
N THR A 461 12.38 -16.07 -22.17
CA THR A 461 13.50 -15.84 -23.08
C THR A 461 13.03 -15.53 -24.49
N ARG A 462 13.66 -14.53 -25.12
CA ARG A 462 13.55 -14.27 -26.56
C ARG A 462 14.25 -15.39 -27.35
N SER A 463 14.00 -15.43 -28.66
CA SER A 463 14.69 -16.33 -29.59
C SER A 463 16.21 -16.16 -29.61
N ASN A 464 16.72 -14.97 -29.28
CA ASN A 464 18.15 -14.68 -29.14
C ASN A 464 18.73 -15.05 -27.76
N GLY A 465 17.93 -15.66 -26.87
CA GLY A 465 18.33 -16.04 -25.51
C GLY A 465 18.24 -14.93 -24.47
N GLN A 466 17.91 -13.69 -24.84
CA GLN A 466 17.77 -12.57 -23.90
C GLN A 466 16.53 -12.76 -23.02
N LEU A 467 16.68 -12.56 -21.71
CA LEU A 467 15.56 -12.57 -20.76
C LEU A 467 14.74 -11.28 -20.88
N LEU A 468 13.43 -11.39 -20.71
CA LEU A 468 12.51 -10.25 -20.58
C LEU A 468 11.35 -10.58 -19.65
N VAL A 469 10.72 -9.54 -19.12
CA VAL A 469 9.45 -9.65 -18.38
C VAL A 469 8.29 -9.33 -19.31
N THR A 470 7.32 -10.22 -19.42
CA THR A 470 6.05 -9.95 -20.11
C THR A 470 4.98 -9.59 -19.11
N VAL A 471 4.27 -8.49 -19.34
CA VAL A 471 3.21 -7.99 -18.46
C VAL A 471 1.97 -7.60 -19.24
N LYS A 472 0.80 -7.76 -18.62
CA LYS A 472 -0.46 -7.18 -19.13
C LYS A 472 -0.67 -5.79 -18.51
N TRP A 473 -0.67 -4.76 -19.34
CA TRP A 473 -0.77 -3.35 -18.94
C TRP A 473 -1.62 -2.52 -19.90
N LYS A 474 -2.60 -1.77 -19.38
CA LYS A 474 -3.56 -0.95 -20.14
C LYS A 474 -4.25 -1.71 -21.26
N GLY A 475 -4.67 -2.93 -20.97
CA GLY A 475 -5.32 -3.86 -21.89
C GLY A 475 -4.36 -4.53 -22.87
N GLN A 476 -3.08 -4.18 -22.86
CA GLN A 476 -2.08 -4.63 -23.83
C GLN A 476 -1.03 -5.53 -23.17
N VAL A 477 -0.52 -6.50 -23.91
CA VAL A 477 0.65 -7.27 -23.47
C VAL A 477 1.89 -6.48 -23.86
N ARG A 478 2.79 -6.25 -22.90
CA ARG A 478 4.04 -5.51 -23.08
C ARG A 478 5.21 -6.38 -22.67
N ASN A 479 6.31 -6.23 -23.39
CA ASN A 479 7.58 -6.87 -23.08
C ASN A 479 8.52 -5.80 -22.53
N LEU A 480 9.10 -6.07 -21.37
CA LEU A 480 10.00 -5.18 -20.65
C LEU A 480 11.38 -5.84 -20.63
N ASP A 481 12.37 -5.11 -21.12
CA ASP A 481 13.75 -5.58 -21.11
C ASP A 481 14.31 -5.53 -19.69
N ILE A 482 15.11 -6.55 -19.37
CA ILE A 482 15.78 -6.64 -18.08
C ILE A 482 17.00 -5.73 -18.10
N PRO A 483 17.20 -4.90 -17.05
CA PRO A 483 18.37 -4.04 -16.98
C PRO A 483 19.65 -4.87 -16.94
N GLU A 484 20.71 -4.31 -17.50
CA GLU A 484 22.03 -4.91 -17.41
C GLU A 484 22.54 -4.88 -15.97
N ARG A 485 23.38 -5.86 -15.64
CA ARG A 485 24.07 -5.88 -14.36
C ARG A 485 25.14 -4.80 -14.38
N ASN A 486 25.31 -4.12 -13.24
CA ASN A 486 26.40 -3.16 -13.06
C ASN A 486 27.76 -3.86 -12.98
N ASP A 487 28.83 -3.07 -12.84
CA ASP A 487 30.22 -3.55 -12.73
C ASP A 487 30.44 -4.54 -11.57
N LEU A 488 29.54 -4.57 -10.58
CA LEU A 488 29.57 -5.50 -9.44
C LEU A 488 28.80 -6.80 -9.72
N GLY A 489 28.23 -6.96 -10.92
CA GLY A 489 27.40 -8.10 -11.29
C GLY A 489 25.99 -8.09 -10.68
N MET A 490 25.53 -6.93 -10.20
CA MET A 490 24.26 -6.75 -9.47
C MET A 490 23.25 -5.95 -10.29
N TYR A 491 21.96 -6.05 -9.98
CA TYR A 491 20.94 -5.19 -10.56
C TYR A 491 20.76 -3.94 -9.70
N ALA A 492 20.88 -2.76 -10.30
CA ALA A 492 20.61 -1.51 -9.61
C ALA A 492 19.10 -1.29 -9.50
N LEU A 493 18.62 -0.99 -8.29
CA LEU A 493 17.23 -0.58 -8.08
C LEU A 493 17.01 0.84 -8.64
N PRO A 494 15.88 1.11 -9.32
CA PRO A 494 15.58 2.44 -9.82
C PRO A 494 15.44 3.46 -8.69
N ARG A 495 15.69 4.73 -9.01
CA ARG A 495 15.56 5.86 -8.09
C ARG A 495 14.99 7.06 -8.83
N SER A 496 13.99 7.72 -8.25
CA SER A 496 13.38 8.93 -8.85
C SER A 496 14.31 10.14 -8.89
N ASP A 497 15.38 10.13 -8.10
CA ASP A 497 16.33 11.23 -7.98
C ASP A 497 17.75 10.70 -7.90
N ALA A 498 18.65 11.21 -8.74
CA ALA A 498 20.06 10.82 -8.77
C ALA A 498 20.80 11.13 -7.45
N ARG A 499 20.24 12.02 -6.61
CA ARG A 499 20.77 12.34 -5.27
C ARG A 499 20.48 11.25 -4.25
N TYR A 500 19.51 10.36 -4.50
CA TYR A 500 19.22 9.25 -3.60
C TYR A 500 20.33 8.19 -3.69
N PRO A 501 20.70 7.55 -2.57
CA PRO A 501 21.81 6.62 -2.55
C PRO A 501 21.51 5.39 -3.45
N PRO A 502 22.49 4.89 -4.21
CA PRO A 502 22.29 3.77 -5.14
C PRO A 502 22.15 2.45 -4.38
N GLU A 503 21.08 1.70 -4.61
CA GLU A 503 20.84 0.40 -3.96
C GLU A 503 20.83 -0.73 -4.99
N GLU A 504 21.28 -1.90 -4.60
CA GLU A 504 21.45 -3.04 -5.51
C GLU A 504 20.87 -4.35 -4.97
N VAL A 505 20.56 -5.27 -5.89
CA VAL A 505 20.10 -6.63 -5.60
C VAL A 505 20.88 -7.68 -6.39
N ALA A 506 21.04 -8.86 -5.80
CA ALA A 506 21.91 -9.90 -6.34
C ALA A 506 21.24 -10.75 -7.43
N SER A 507 19.93 -10.95 -7.33
CA SER A 507 19.18 -11.81 -8.25
C SER A 507 18.16 -11.03 -9.07
N LEU A 508 17.86 -11.58 -10.25
CA LEU A 508 16.80 -11.03 -11.10
C LEU A 508 15.44 -11.12 -10.41
N ASP A 509 15.22 -12.18 -9.64
CA ASP A 509 13.98 -12.35 -8.89
C ASP A 509 13.83 -11.28 -7.82
N GLN A 510 14.88 -10.95 -7.06
CA GLN A 510 14.86 -9.82 -6.14
C GLN A 510 14.50 -8.52 -6.86
N TYR A 511 15.10 -8.28 -8.04
CA TYR A 511 14.80 -7.10 -8.85
C TYR A 511 13.32 -7.06 -9.24
N VAL A 512 12.81 -8.09 -9.93
CA VAL A 512 11.42 -8.15 -10.39
C VAL A 512 10.44 -8.05 -9.22
N LYS A 513 10.68 -8.76 -8.12
CA LYS A 513 9.83 -8.75 -6.93
C LYS A 513 9.87 -7.40 -6.21
N SER A 514 11.01 -6.67 -6.19
CA SER A 514 11.06 -5.28 -5.71
C SER A 514 10.21 -4.37 -6.61
N MET A 515 10.35 -4.47 -7.93
CA MET A 515 9.56 -3.66 -8.88
C MET A 515 8.07 -3.89 -8.69
N VAL A 516 7.67 -5.15 -8.53
CA VAL A 516 6.28 -5.57 -8.32
C VAL A 516 5.77 -5.14 -6.94
N LEU A 517 6.47 -5.45 -5.85
CA LEU A 517 5.98 -5.20 -4.49
C LEU A 517 5.89 -3.70 -4.17
N TYR A 518 6.82 -2.91 -4.71
CA TYR A 518 6.89 -1.47 -4.48
C TYR A 518 6.30 -0.64 -5.63
N GLN A 519 5.75 -1.32 -6.66
CA GLN A 519 5.08 -0.74 -7.82
C GLN A 519 5.95 0.28 -8.56
N ILE A 520 7.27 0.04 -8.59
CA ILE A 520 8.25 0.96 -9.16
C ILE A 520 8.06 0.98 -10.68
N PRO A 521 7.99 2.16 -11.31
CA PRO A 521 7.93 2.26 -12.77
C PRO A 521 9.12 1.54 -13.42
N TRP A 522 8.86 0.74 -14.45
CA TRP A 522 9.90 0.07 -15.22
C TRP A 522 10.44 1.05 -16.27
N GLU A 523 11.61 1.61 -16.00
CA GLU A 523 12.32 2.46 -16.95
C GLU A 523 12.87 1.60 -18.10
N THR A 524 12.37 1.80 -19.33
CA THR A 524 12.99 1.23 -20.53
C THR A 524 14.11 2.13 -21.01
N VAL A 525 15.35 1.61 -21.03
CA VAL A 525 16.54 2.27 -21.59
C VAL A 525 16.52 2.17 -23.13
N TRP A 526 16.41 3.33 -23.79
CA TRP A 526 16.81 3.76 -25.15
C TRP A 526 16.44 2.94 -26.40
N ASP A 527 15.80 3.63 -27.35
CA ASP A 527 15.69 3.27 -28.76
C ASP A 527 16.87 3.93 -29.54
N THR A 528 17.83 3.14 -30.02
CA THR A 528 18.97 3.63 -30.83
C THR A 528 18.68 3.62 -32.34
N THR A 529 17.42 3.57 -32.76
CA THR A 529 17.07 3.46 -34.19
C THR A 529 16.21 4.58 -34.77
N SER A 530 16.43 5.85 -34.39
CA SER A 530 15.93 6.96 -35.21
C SER A 530 16.91 8.13 -35.32
N SER A 531 17.38 8.35 -36.54
CA SER A 531 18.26 9.47 -36.92
C SER A 531 17.51 10.79 -37.10
N THR A 532 16.40 11.00 -36.40
CA THR A 532 15.65 12.27 -36.46
C THR A 532 15.01 12.56 -35.11
N THR A 533 15.49 13.64 -34.51
CA THR A 533 15.11 14.25 -33.23
C THR A 533 13.60 14.39 -33.04
N LYS A 534 13.02 13.49 -32.25
CA LYS A 534 11.91 13.74 -31.31
C LYS A 534 11.88 12.61 -30.28
N GLU A 535 12.37 12.91 -29.09
CA GLU A 535 12.40 12.03 -27.92
C GLU A 535 10.96 11.67 -27.52
N THR A 536 10.61 10.38 -27.59
CA THR A 536 9.36 9.88 -26.97
C THR A 536 9.68 8.73 -26.03
N TRP A 537 9.65 9.04 -24.74
CA TRP A 537 9.71 8.12 -23.62
C TRP A 537 8.46 7.21 -23.60
N ARG A 538 8.62 5.91 -23.38
CA ARG A 538 7.50 4.98 -23.18
C ARG A 538 7.76 4.05 -22.00
N GLU A 539 7.44 4.54 -20.81
CA GLU A 539 7.51 3.76 -19.56
C GLU A 539 6.33 2.79 -19.42
N GLY A 540 6.59 1.63 -18.81
CA GLY A 540 5.59 0.66 -18.37
C GLY A 540 5.69 0.47 -16.86
N VAL A 541 4.59 0.32 -16.14
CA VAL A 541 4.62 -0.02 -14.72
C VAL A 541 4.22 -1.47 -14.58
N LEU A 542 5.02 -2.27 -13.88
CA LEU A 542 4.62 -3.60 -13.43
C LEU A 542 3.64 -3.44 -12.29
N ILE A 543 2.39 -3.22 -12.67
CA ILE A 543 1.31 -3.30 -11.72
C ILE A 543 1.01 -4.76 -11.45
N VAL A 544 0.62 -5.14 -10.24
CA VAL A 544 0.04 -6.47 -10.01
C VAL A 544 -1.33 -6.25 -9.42
N LYS A 545 -2.38 -6.65 -10.16
CA LYS A 545 -3.65 -6.91 -9.49
C LYS A 545 -3.53 -8.24 -8.78
N ASN A 546 -3.79 -8.21 -7.48
CA ASN A 546 -3.90 -9.41 -6.66
C ASN A 546 -5.03 -10.30 -7.19
N ARG A 547 -4.70 -11.33 -7.97
CA ARG A 547 -5.62 -12.46 -8.06
C ARG A 547 -5.07 -13.81 -8.50
N PHE A 548 -5.78 -14.80 -7.97
CA PHE A 548 -5.65 -16.24 -8.06
C PHE A 548 -5.44 -16.73 -9.50
N LEU A 549 -4.23 -17.23 -9.77
CA LEU A 549 -4.08 -18.27 -10.79
C LEU A 549 -4.70 -19.54 -10.20
N ALA A 550 -5.92 -19.85 -10.61
CA ALA A 550 -6.45 -21.19 -10.49
C ALA A 550 -5.60 -22.10 -11.40
N CYS A 551 -4.78 -22.95 -10.78
CA CYS A 551 -4.38 -24.19 -11.42
C CYS A 551 -5.54 -25.18 -11.34
#